data_AF-A0A355EVQ9-F1
#
_entry.id   AF-A0A355EVQ9-F1
#
_cell.length_a   1.000
_cell.length_b   1.000
_cell.length_c   1.000
_cell.angle_alpha   90.00
_cell.angle_beta   90.00
_cell.angle_gamma   90.00
#
_symmetry.space_group_name_H-M   'P 1'
#
loop_
_entity.id
_entity.type
_entity.pdbx_description
1 polymer ?
#
loop_
_entity_poly.entity_id
_entity_poly.type
_entity_poly.pdbx_seq_one_letter_code
_entity_poly.pdbx_strand_id
1 'polypeptide(L)'
;MSHPILRSLFAVLPLVLFACGGDAAPKAEEAARVAPAPPAAPTPPAPGVDKGEAPSDPFGYYFLDAEKPIPGWAAEIDHLHLSTFDMKGEEMVTVPLYGFIRPKAGDDYRLVDLQQDGALFSFTTQEIGGVAFAFEGRFLKTGNFPEAPPEGVVLSGRLRRLQGGKATGEMNADFVYTQGD
;
A
#
# COMPACT_ATOMS: atom_id res chain seq x y z
N MET A 1 -29.84 22.72 56.03
CA MET A 1 -28.92 21.67 56.50
C MET A 1 -27.56 21.95 55.85
N SER A 2 -26.62 22.42 56.66
CA SER A 2 -25.24 22.78 56.28
C SER A 2 -24.33 21.55 56.23
N HIS A 3 -23.27 21.61 55.40
CA HIS A 3 -21.86 21.16 55.59
C HIS A 3 -21.16 20.91 54.22
N PRO A 4 -19.81 21.03 54.12
CA PRO A 4 -19.20 22.13 53.36
C PRO A 4 -18.14 21.75 52.29
N ILE A 5 -17.67 22.81 51.64
CA ILE A 5 -16.51 22.97 50.73
C ILE A 5 -15.17 22.64 51.42
N LEU A 6 -14.26 21.94 50.73
CA LEU A 6 -12.84 21.78 51.12
C LEU A 6 -11.96 21.92 49.85
N ARG A 7 -11.40 23.10 49.57
CA ARG A 7 -10.03 23.59 49.89
C ARG A 7 -8.87 22.84 49.20
N SER A 8 -8.41 23.47 48.11
CA SER A 8 -7.03 23.79 47.68
C SER A 8 -5.85 23.22 48.50
N LEU A 9 -4.85 22.69 47.79
CA LEU A 9 -3.44 22.76 48.22
C LEU A 9 -2.49 22.88 47.02
N PHE A 10 -1.82 24.03 46.99
CA PHE A 10 -0.56 24.34 46.32
C PHE A 10 0.61 23.51 46.89
N ALA A 11 1.57 23.11 46.05
CA ALA A 11 2.97 22.86 46.43
C ALA A 11 3.82 22.78 45.13
N VAL A 12 4.48 23.85 44.67
CA VAL A 12 5.83 24.34 45.06
C VAL A 12 6.97 23.50 44.46
N LEU A 13 7.66 24.11 43.48
CA LEU A 13 8.99 23.77 42.96
C LEU A 13 10.05 23.74 44.07
N PRO A 14 11.17 23.03 43.84
CA PRO A 14 12.46 23.62 44.18
C PRO A 14 13.42 23.64 42.98
N LEU A 15 13.85 24.86 42.66
CA LEU A 15 15.08 25.18 41.96
C LEU A 15 16.23 24.98 42.96
N VAL A 16 17.23 24.16 42.64
CA VAL A 16 18.49 24.08 43.41
C VAL A 16 19.64 24.45 42.47
N LEU A 17 20.17 25.65 42.68
CA LEU A 17 21.50 26.08 42.24
C LEU A 17 22.49 25.71 43.35
N PHE A 18 23.59 25.06 43.00
CA PHE A 18 24.80 25.08 43.83
C PHE A 18 26.04 25.26 42.97
N ALA A 19 26.93 26.10 43.48
CA ALA A 19 28.01 26.79 42.79
C ALA A 19 29.37 26.09 42.91
N CYS A 20 30.24 26.41 41.94
CA CYS A 20 31.71 26.55 41.93
C CYS A 20 32.61 25.58 42.70
N GLY A 21 33.60 25.03 41.97
CA GLY A 21 34.97 24.88 42.47
C GLY A 21 35.69 23.63 41.96
N GLY A 22 36.87 23.81 41.35
CA GLY A 22 37.91 22.76 41.35
C GLY A 22 38.61 22.45 40.03
N ASP A 23 39.64 23.24 39.76
CA ASP A 23 40.85 23.07 38.92
C ASP A 23 41.26 21.71 38.32
N ALA A 24 41.67 21.81 37.04
CA ALA A 24 42.81 21.21 36.33
C ALA A 24 42.93 19.71 35.92
N ALA A 25 43.19 19.60 34.61
CA ALA A 25 44.06 18.66 33.86
C ALA A 25 43.44 17.36 33.31
N PRO A 26 43.97 16.78 32.19
CA PRO A 26 45.07 17.21 31.33
C PRO A 26 44.69 17.41 29.85
N LYS A 27 45.60 18.08 29.14
CA LYS A 27 45.68 18.20 27.68
C LYS A 27 45.89 16.80 27.09
N ALA A 28 44.84 16.23 26.49
CA ALA A 28 44.93 14.96 25.77
C ALA A 28 45.35 15.24 24.32
N GLU A 29 46.48 14.65 24.01
CA GLU A 29 47.21 14.58 22.77
C GLU A 29 46.33 14.18 21.57
N GLU A 30 46.56 14.88 20.48
CA GLU A 30 46.02 14.65 19.14
C GLU A 30 46.48 13.27 18.64
N ALA A 31 45.68 12.24 18.93
CA ALA A 31 45.80 10.94 18.29
C ALA A 31 44.84 10.90 17.10
N ALA A 32 45.41 11.06 15.90
CA ALA A 32 44.76 10.88 14.62
C ALA A 32 43.85 9.65 14.61
N ARG A 33 42.53 9.87 14.55
CA ARG A 33 41.57 8.90 14.05
C ARG A 33 40.96 9.49 12.79
N VAL A 34 41.37 8.92 11.66
CA VAL A 34 40.72 9.09 10.37
C VAL A 34 39.23 8.80 10.58
N ALA A 35 38.39 9.81 10.37
CA ALA A 35 36.94 9.61 10.37
C ALA A 35 36.60 8.60 9.26
N PRO A 36 35.81 7.54 9.54
CA PRO A 36 35.24 6.76 8.45
C PRO A 36 34.37 7.69 7.60
N ALA A 37 34.57 7.66 6.28
CA ALA A 37 33.75 8.41 5.34
C ALA A 37 32.26 8.10 5.59
N PRO A 38 31.35 9.10 5.49
CA PRO A 38 29.93 8.85 5.58
C PRO A 38 29.53 7.77 4.54
N PRO A 39 28.55 6.90 4.85
CA PRO A 39 28.05 5.96 3.85
C PRO A 39 27.61 6.77 2.63
N ALA A 40 28.09 6.37 1.45
CA ALA A 40 27.67 6.97 0.20
C ALA A 40 26.14 6.95 0.17
N ALA A 41 25.52 8.13 -0.02
CA ALA A 41 24.11 8.22 -0.31
C ALA A 41 23.80 7.29 -1.49
N PRO A 42 22.66 6.57 -1.48
CA PRO A 42 22.29 5.76 -2.63
C PRO A 42 22.28 6.66 -3.87
N THR A 43 23.15 6.34 -4.83
CA THR A 43 23.18 7.00 -6.12
C THR A 43 21.77 6.92 -6.71
N PRO A 44 21.09 8.03 -7.03
CA PRO A 44 19.86 7.95 -7.78
C PRO A 44 20.16 7.20 -9.08
N PRO A 45 19.32 6.23 -9.49
CA PRO A 45 19.54 5.52 -10.75
C PRO A 45 19.70 6.55 -11.87
N ALA A 46 20.68 6.32 -12.74
CA ALA A 46 20.92 7.20 -13.88
C ALA A 46 19.61 7.40 -14.67
N PRO A 47 19.36 8.58 -15.24
CA PRO A 47 18.24 8.79 -16.15
C PRO A 47 18.55 8.05 -17.47
N GLY A 48 18.36 6.74 -17.44
CA GLY A 48 18.33 5.86 -18.58
C GLY A 48 16.87 5.67 -18.96
N VAL A 49 16.43 6.45 -19.93
CA VAL A 49 15.17 6.22 -20.62
C VAL A 49 15.31 4.90 -21.37
N ASP A 50 14.74 3.82 -20.85
CA ASP A 50 14.43 2.67 -21.70
C ASP A 50 13.27 3.09 -22.62
N LYS A 51 13.66 3.65 -23.77
CA LYS A 51 12.77 3.80 -24.92
C LYS A 51 12.59 2.41 -25.51
N GLY A 52 11.48 1.74 -25.17
CA GLY A 52 11.02 0.59 -25.94
C GLY A 52 10.52 -0.62 -25.16
N GLU A 53 10.26 -0.52 -23.85
CA GLU A 53 9.39 -1.52 -23.22
C GLU A 53 7.97 -1.22 -23.68
N ALA A 54 7.35 -2.17 -24.41
CA ALA A 54 5.95 -2.06 -24.80
C ALA A 54 5.12 -1.77 -23.54
N PRO A 55 4.13 -0.86 -23.60
CA PRO A 55 3.33 -0.55 -22.42
C PRO A 55 2.73 -1.85 -21.86
N SER A 56 2.95 -2.10 -20.57
CA SER A 56 2.26 -3.19 -19.88
C SER A 56 0.78 -2.83 -19.81
N ASP A 57 -0.07 -3.64 -20.43
CA ASP A 57 -1.52 -3.46 -20.38
C ASP A 57 -2.14 -4.61 -19.57
N PRO A 58 -2.49 -4.36 -18.29
CA PRO A 58 -3.13 -5.34 -17.44
C PRO A 58 -4.65 -5.41 -17.68
N PHE A 59 -5.18 -4.89 -18.79
CA PHE A 59 -6.60 -4.97 -19.10
C PHE A 59 -7.13 -6.41 -19.01
N GLY A 60 -8.20 -6.61 -18.24
CA GLY A 60 -8.94 -7.87 -18.21
C GLY A 60 -9.50 -8.22 -16.84
N TYR A 61 -9.88 -9.49 -16.70
CA TYR A 61 -10.48 -10.04 -15.50
C TYR A 61 -9.49 -10.94 -14.75
N TYR A 62 -9.50 -10.83 -13.42
CA TYR A 62 -8.58 -11.49 -12.51
C TYR A 62 -9.37 -12.29 -11.48
N PHE A 63 -9.28 -13.60 -11.55
CA PHE A 63 -10.02 -14.51 -10.67
C PHE A 63 -9.10 -15.07 -9.59
N LEU A 64 -9.56 -15.12 -8.35
CA LEU A 64 -8.83 -15.80 -7.29
C LEU A 64 -8.57 -17.27 -7.69
N ASP A 65 -7.34 -17.73 -7.48
CA ASP A 65 -6.93 -19.10 -7.79
C ASP A 65 -7.79 -20.11 -7.01
N ALA A 66 -8.63 -20.83 -7.76
CA ALA A 66 -9.59 -21.79 -7.22
C ALA A 66 -8.94 -23.02 -6.60
N GLU A 67 -7.65 -23.28 -6.87
CA GLU A 67 -6.91 -24.38 -6.26
C GLU A 67 -6.46 -24.05 -4.83
N LYS A 68 -6.59 -22.79 -4.39
CA LYS A 68 -6.15 -22.34 -3.06
C LYS A 68 -7.31 -22.23 -2.07
N PRO A 69 -7.08 -22.45 -0.77
CA PRO A 69 -8.09 -22.18 0.24
C PRO A 69 -8.46 -20.70 0.28
N ILE A 70 -9.75 -20.39 0.11
CA ILE A 70 -10.29 -19.03 0.14
C ILE A 70 -11.19 -18.89 1.39
N PRO A 71 -10.96 -17.88 2.25
CA PRO A 71 -11.83 -17.65 3.40
C PRO A 71 -13.23 -17.20 2.93
N GLY A 72 -14.26 -17.48 3.73
CA GLY A 72 -15.66 -17.25 3.33
C GLY A 72 -15.95 -15.83 2.85
N TRP A 73 -15.31 -14.80 3.43
CA TRP A 73 -15.49 -13.41 2.98
C TRP A 73 -14.94 -13.14 1.57
N ALA A 74 -13.89 -13.85 1.15
CA ALA A 74 -13.28 -13.71 -0.16
C ALA A 74 -13.95 -14.60 -1.20
N ALA A 75 -14.64 -15.66 -0.76
CA ALA A 75 -15.45 -16.51 -1.64
C ALA A 75 -16.64 -15.76 -2.27
N GLU A 76 -17.01 -14.59 -1.73
CA GLU A 76 -18.04 -13.70 -2.28
C GLU A 76 -17.51 -12.77 -3.39
N ILE A 77 -16.20 -12.73 -3.60
CA ILE A 77 -15.58 -12.01 -4.72
C ILE A 77 -15.76 -12.88 -5.97
N ASP A 78 -16.26 -12.28 -7.04
CA ASP A 78 -16.32 -12.91 -8.36
C ASP A 78 -14.97 -12.72 -9.07
N HIS A 79 -14.59 -11.47 -9.33
CA HIS A 79 -13.30 -11.12 -9.93
C HIS A 79 -12.86 -9.70 -9.59
N LEU A 80 -11.57 -9.43 -9.83
CA LEU A 80 -11.01 -8.09 -9.97
C LEU A 80 -11.00 -7.74 -11.47
N HIS A 81 -11.53 -6.58 -11.83
CA HIS A 81 -11.44 -6.04 -13.18
C HIS A 81 -10.44 -4.89 -13.20
N LEU A 82 -9.54 -4.86 -14.18
CA LEU A 82 -8.62 -3.76 -14.45
C LEU A 82 -8.79 -3.29 -15.89
N SER A 83 -8.79 -1.98 -16.11
CA SER A 83 -8.90 -1.41 -17.46
C SER A 83 -8.15 -0.08 -17.60
N THR A 84 -7.63 0.15 -18.81
CA THR A 84 -7.06 1.41 -19.29
C THR A 84 -7.94 2.07 -20.35
N PHE A 85 -9.15 1.55 -20.58
CA PHE A 85 -10.12 2.03 -21.56
C PHE A 85 -11.48 2.27 -20.91
N ASP A 86 -12.15 3.36 -21.26
CA ASP A 86 -13.51 3.69 -20.80
C ASP A 86 -14.40 4.00 -22.01
N MET A 87 -15.71 3.81 -21.88
CA MET A 87 -16.69 4.15 -22.91
C MET A 87 -17.28 5.52 -22.66
N LYS A 88 -17.02 6.48 -23.55
CA LYS A 88 -17.65 7.80 -23.55
C LYS A 88 -18.67 7.88 -24.68
N GLY A 89 -19.91 7.48 -24.38
CA GLY A 89 -20.94 7.31 -25.40
C GLY A 89 -20.63 6.07 -26.23
N GLU A 90 -20.40 6.26 -27.53
CA GLU A 90 -20.02 5.17 -28.46
C GLU A 90 -18.51 5.10 -28.71
N GLU A 91 -17.72 6.00 -28.11
CA GLU A 91 -16.27 6.07 -28.30
C GLU A 91 -15.53 5.38 -27.15
N MET A 92 -14.63 4.46 -27.50
CA MET A 92 -13.65 3.91 -26.57
C MET A 92 -12.50 4.90 -26.41
N VAL A 93 -12.25 5.35 -25.18
CA VAL A 93 -11.20 6.30 -24.86
C VAL A 93 -10.19 5.68 -23.90
N THR A 94 -8.90 5.94 -24.12
CA THR A 94 -7.87 5.57 -23.16
C THR A 94 -7.95 6.46 -21.92
N VAL A 95 -7.89 5.86 -20.74
CA VAL A 95 -7.94 6.51 -19.44
C VAL A 95 -6.80 5.99 -18.55
N PRO A 96 -6.44 6.70 -17.46
CA PRO A 96 -5.58 6.11 -16.44
C PRO A 96 -6.15 4.78 -15.95
N LEU A 97 -5.26 3.86 -15.55
CA LEU A 97 -5.63 2.56 -15.02
C LEU A 97 -6.67 2.71 -13.90
N TYR A 98 -7.80 2.04 -14.06
CA TYR A 98 -8.88 1.95 -13.08
C TYR A 98 -9.36 0.50 -12.97
N GLY A 99 -10.30 0.27 -12.06
CA GLY A 99 -10.88 -1.05 -11.90
C GLY A 99 -11.93 -1.12 -10.81
N PHE A 100 -12.37 -2.34 -10.52
CA PHE A 100 -13.23 -2.65 -9.40
C PHE A 100 -13.06 -4.11 -8.96
N ILE A 101 -13.38 -4.39 -7.70
CA ILE A 101 -13.71 -5.75 -7.27
C ILE A 101 -15.20 -5.94 -7.49
N ARG A 102 -15.55 -6.93 -8.33
CA ARG A 102 -16.93 -7.36 -8.53
C ARG A 102 -17.29 -8.44 -7.52
N PRO A 103 -18.30 -8.22 -6.66
CA PRO A 103 -18.85 -9.29 -5.85
C PRO A 103 -19.78 -10.18 -6.70
N LYS A 104 -20.05 -11.39 -6.23
CA LYS A 104 -21.07 -12.27 -6.82
C LYS A 104 -22.49 -11.69 -6.71
N ALA A 105 -22.71 -10.81 -5.75
CA ALA A 105 -23.96 -10.08 -5.56
C ALA A 105 -23.71 -8.69 -4.95
N GLY A 106 -24.48 -7.70 -5.37
CA GLY A 106 -24.39 -6.31 -4.88
C GLY A 106 -23.61 -5.39 -5.83
N ASP A 107 -23.20 -4.24 -5.29
CA ASP A 107 -22.52 -3.18 -6.04
C ASP A 107 -20.99 -3.42 -6.15
N ASP A 108 -20.40 -2.95 -7.24
CA ASP A 108 -18.95 -3.03 -7.48
C ASP A 108 -18.15 -2.13 -6.52
N TYR A 109 -17.09 -2.70 -5.94
CA TYR A 109 -16.12 -1.96 -5.12
C TYR A 109 -15.07 -1.32 -6.02
N ARG A 110 -15.35 -0.11 -6.50
CA ARG A 110 -14.42 0.68 -7.32
C ARG A 110 -13.06 0.85 -6.63
N LEU A 111 -11.99 0.66 -7.38
CA LEU A 111 -10.64 0.89 -6.89
C LEU A 111 -10.40 2.38 -6.69
N VAL A 112 -9.74 2.72 -5.59
CA VAL A 112 -9.25 4.06 -5.25
C VAL A 112 -7.81 3.94 -4.75
N ASP A 113 -7.06 5.04 -4.80
CA ASP A 113 -5.64 5.07 -4.47
C ASP A 113 -4.83 3.96 -5.19
N LEU A 114 -5.20 3.69 -6.45
CA LEU A 114 -4.52 2.72 -7.28
C LEU A 114 -3.10 3.21 -7.60
N GLN A 115 -2.12 2.36 -7.34
CA GLN A 115 -0.72 2.62 -7.63
C GLN A 115 -0.11 1.44 -8.37
N GLN A 116 0.60 1.74 -9.45
CA GLN A 116 1.41 0.77 -10.17
C GLN A 116 2.79 1.37 -10.43
N ASP A 117 3.83 0.70 -9.92
CA ASP A 117 5.24 1.04 -10.15
C ASP A 117 5.98 -0.21 -10.63
N GLY A 118 6.17 -0.28 -11.95
CA GLY A 118 6.62 -1.49 -12.63
C GLY A 118 5.71 -2.67 -12.31
N ALA A 119 6.25 -3.67 -11.61
CA ALA A 119 5.51 -4.85 -11.19
C ALA A 119 4.72 -4.63 -9.89
N LEU A 120 5.06 -3.64 -9.06
CA LEU A 120 4.35 -3.40 -7.80
C LEU A 120 2.97 -2.84 -8.07
N PHE A 121 1.97 -3.38 -7.37
CA PHE A 121 0.58 -3.00 -7.55
C PHE A 121 -0.14 -2.94 -6.21
N SER A 122 -0.84 -1.85 -5.94
CA SER A 122 -1.66 -1.69 -4.76
C SER A 122 -2.90 -0.86 -5.03
N PHE A 123 -3.95 -1.11 -4.25
CA PHE A 123 -5.16 -0.30 -4.27
C PHE A 123 -5.87 -0.40 -2.93
N THR A 124 -6.79 0.53 -2.70
CA THR A 124 -7.94 0.32 -1.83
C THR A 124 -9.22 0.38 -2.64
N THR A 125 -10.37 0.11 -2.04
CA THR A 125 -11.66 0.31 -2.71
C THR A 125 -12.47 1.40 -2.02
N GLN A 126 -13.43 1.96 -2.74
CA GLN A 126 -14.51 2.70 -2.10
C GLN A 126 -15.18 1.82 -1.03
N GLU A 127 -15.71 2.48 0.01
CA GLU A 127 -16.45 1.81 1.07
C GLU A 127 -17.93 1.67 0.68
N ILE A 128 -18.47 0.46 0.77
CA ILE A 128 -19.89 0.15 0.52
C ILE A 128 -20.43 -0.57 1.75
N GLY A 129 -21.46 -0.02 2.39
CA GLY A 129 -22.04 -0.63 3.60
C GLY A 129 -21.03 -0.82 4.73
N GLY A 130 -20.03 0.05 4.83
CA GLY A 130 -18.95 -0.07 5.82
C GLY A 130 -17.85 -1.06 5.45
N VAL A 131 -17.91 -1.72 4.29
CA VAL A 131 -16.93 -2.69 3.81
C VAL A 131 -16.05 -2.05 2.73
N ALA A 132 -14.74 -2.30 2.80
CA ALA A 132 -13.80 -1.97 1.74
C ALA A 132 -12.75 -3.08 1.63
N PHE A 133 -11.94 -3.04 0.57
CA PHE A 133 -10.81 -3.93 0.39
C PHE A 133 -9.52 -3.14 0.23
N ALA A 134 -8.40 -3.74 0.63
CA ALA A 134 -7.08 -3.22 0.37
C ALA A 134 -6.18 -4.35 -0.15
N PHE A 135 -5.44 -4.07 -1.22
CA PHE A 135 -4.51 -5.00 -1.83
C PHE A 135 -3.13 -4.39 -1.91
N GLU A 136 -2.12 -5.19 -1.57
CA GLU A 136 -0.70 -4.88 -1.77
C GLU A 136 -0.04 -6.12 -2.37
N GLY A 137 0.54 -5.99 -3.55
CA GLY A 137 1.12 -7.13 -4.25
C GLY A 137 1.93 -6.73 -5.46
N ARG A 138 2.05 -7.67 -6.39
CA ARG A 138 2.78 -7.46 -7.63
C ARG A 138 2.29 -8.35 -8.76
N PHE A 139 2.43 -7.84 -9.98
CA PHE A 139 2.36 -8.64 -11.17
C PHE A 139 3.58 -9.57 -11.26
N LEU A 140 3.33 -10.84 -11.56
CA LEU A 140 4.33 -11.89 -11.78
C LEU A 140 4.71 -12.01 -13.26
N LYS A 141 3.86 -11.49 -14.14
CA LYS A 141 4.05 -11.43 -15.58
C LYS A 141 3.75 -10.01 -16.05
N THR A 142 4.45 -9.55 -17.08
CA THR A 142 4.27 -8.22 -17.69
C THR A 142 4.07 -8.38 -19.19
N GLY A 143 3.42 -7.41 -19.82
CA GLY A 143 3.16 -7.40 -21.27
C GLY A 143 1.78 -6.84 -21.61
N ASN A 144 1.39 -6.97 -22.87
CA ASN A 144 0.04 -6.68 -23.35
C ASN A 144 -0.80 -7.94 -23.20
N PHE A 145 -1.52 -8.08 -22.08
CA PHE A 145 -2.32 -9.27 -21.79
C PHE A 145 -3.48 -9.51 -22.77
N PRO A 146 -4.15 -8.48 -23.32
CA PRO A 146 -5.13 -8.66 -24.40
C PRO A 146 -4.56 -9.36 -25.64
N GLU A 147 -3.35 -9.01 -26.05
CA GLU A 147 -2.71 -9.58 -27.25
C GLU A 147 -1.97 -10.90 -26.98
N ALA A 148 -1.41 -11.06 -25.78
CA ALA A 148 -0.66 -12.23 -25.35
C ALA A 148 -1.12 -12.68 -23.95
N PRO A 149 -2.28 -13.36 -23.84
CA PRO A 149 -2.84 -13.82 -22.57
C PRO A 149 -1.83 -14.66 -21.76
N PRO A 150 -1.46 -14.23 -20.54
CA PRO A 150 -0.61 -15.03 -19.67
C PRO A 150 -1.36 -16.24 -19.07
N GLU A 151 -0.68 -17.38 -18.98
CA GLU A 151 -1.20 -18.57 -18.27
C GLU A 151 -0.92 -18.55 -16.76
N GLY A 152 -1.74 -19.20 -15.94
CA GLY A 152 -1.50 -19.38 -14.51
C GLY A 152 -1.62 -18.10 -13.68
N VAL A 153 -0.98 -18.06 -12.51
CA VAL A 153 -1.02 -16.90 -11.60
C VAL A 153 -0.23 -15.73 -12.16
N VAL A 154 -0.88 -14.57 -12.24
CA VAL A 154 -0.33 -13.34 -12.85
C VAL A 154 -0.19 -12.19 -11.89
N LEU A 155 -0.97 -12.18 -10.81
CA LEU A 155 -0.98 -11.14 -9.79
C LEU A 155 -1.04 -11.85 -8.44
N SER A 156 -0.10 -11.52 -7.56
CA SER A 156 0.00 -12.16 -6.24
C SER A 156 0.27 -11.10 -5.18
N GLY A 157 -0.37 -11.24 -4.02
CA GLY A 157 -0.22 -10.29 -2.94
C GLY A 157 -1.09 -10.58 -1.74
N ARG A 158 -1.27 -9.57 -0.90
CA ARG A 158 -2.08 -9.62 0.31
C ARG A 158 -3.36 -8.85 0.08
N LEU A 159 -4.50 -9.54 0.19
CA LEU A 159 -5.83 -8.94 0.14
C LEU A 159 -6.42 -8.88 1.56
N ARG A 160 -6.85 -7.68 1.96
CA ARG A 160 -7.49 -7.42 3.25
C ARG A 160 -8.92 -6.95 3.04
N ARG A 161 -9.84 -7.49 3.84
CA ARG A 161 -11.19 -6.96 4.01
C ARG A 161 -11.21 -6.00 5.19
N LEU A 162 -11.68 -4.79 4.96
CA LEU A 162 -11.82 -3.72 5.94
C LEU A 162 -13.30 -3.57 6.32
N GLN A 163 -13.58 -3.33 7.60
CA GLN A 163 -14.90 -2.91 8.10
C GLN A 163 -14.71 -1.64 8.94
N GLY A 164 -15.29 -0.51 8.50
CA GLY A 164 -15.10 0.78 9.17
C GLY A 164 -13.62 1.14 9.33
N GLY A 165 -12.84 0.93 8.27
CA GLY A 165 -11.39 1.17 8.24
C GLY A 165 -10.50 0.16 8.98
N LYS A 166 -11.06 -0.87 9.64
CA LYS A 166 -10.29 -1.88 10.38
C LYS A 166 -10.22 -3.20 9.62
N ALA A 167 -9.05 -3.82 9.58
CA ALA A 167 -8.91 -5.16 9.00
C ALA A 167 -9.73 -6.19 9.78
N THR A 168 -10.62 -6.90 9.08
CA THR A 168 -11.47 -7.98 9.61
C THR A 168 -11.16 -9.34 9.00
N GLY A 169 -10.39 -9.36 7.91
CA GLY A 169 -9.91 -10.55 7.25
C GLY A 169 -8.70 -10.23 6.39
N GLU A 170 -7.82 -11.20 6.22
CA GLU A 170 -6.63 -11.10 5.38
C GLU A 170 -6.36 -12.46 4.74
N MET A 171 -5.88 -12.46 3.50
CA MET A 171 -5.39 -13.65 2.81
C MET A 171 -4.25 -13.30 1.87
N ASN A 172 -3.42 -14.31 1.56
CA ASN A 172 -2.59 -14.26 0.36
C ASN A 172 -3.51 -14.54 -0.83
N ALA A 173 -3.62 -13.58 -1.74
CA ALA A 173 -4.45 -13.65 -2.93
C ALA A 173 -3.56 -13.81 -4.15
N ASP A 174 -3.80 -14.91 -4.86
CA ASP A 174 -3.21 -15.19 -6.15
C ASP A 174 -4.32 -15.16 -7.18
N PHE A 175 -4.10 -14.41 -8.25
CA PHE A 175 -5.08 -14.21 -9.30
C PHE A 175 -4.60 -14.80 -10.62
N VAL A 176 -5.50 -15.50 -11.29
CA VAL A 176 -5.36 -16.00 -12.66
C VAL A 176 -6.05 -15.04 -13.61
N TYR A 177 -5.45 -14.82 -14.77
CA TYR A 177 -5.97 -13.93 -15.81
C TYR A 177 -7.00 -14.63 -16.70
N THR A 178 -8.05 -13.90 -17.03
CA THR A 178 -8.94 -14.19 -18.16
C THR A 178 -9.08 -12.92 -18.98
N GLN A 179 -9.09 -13.08 -20.30
CA GLN A 179 -9.24 -11.96 -21.23
C GLN A 179 -10.53 -11.18 -20.93
N GLY A 180 -10.40 -9.84 -20.91
CA GLY A 180 -11.54 -8.93 -20.80
C GLY A 180 -12.42 -8.95 -22.06
N ASP A 181 -13.70 -8.60 -21.90
CA ASP A 181 -14.63 -8.40 -23.02
C ASP A 181 -14.58 -6.96 -23.56
#